data_AF-A0AAV0CAP6-F1
#
_entry.id   AF-A0AAV0CAP6-F1
#
_cell.length_a   1.000
_cell.length_b   1.000
_cell.length_c   1.000
_cell.angle_alpha   90.00
_cell.angle_beta   90.00
_cell.angle_gamma   90.00
#
_symmetry.space_group_name_H-M   'P 1'
#
loop_
_entity.id
_entity.type
_entity.pdbx_description
1 polymer ?
#
loop_
_entity_poly.entity_id
_entity_poly.type
_entity_poly.pdbx_seq_one_letter_code
_entity_poly.pdbx_strand_id
1 'polypeptide(L)' 'MYSTKWKVKKYQPHHSCREDPVTARDDKILTAKLIASEIAPKVKIDPDYSIKLIISDIYENFHINVSYKKAWNGRLIA' A
#
# COMPACT_ATOMS: atom_id res chain seq x y z
N MET A 1 45.78 19.18 3.11
CA MET A 1 45.09 17.94 3.57
C MET A 1 43.61 18.26 3.76
N TYR A 2 42.76 17.93 2.78
CA TYR A 2 41.33 18.14 2.89
C TYR A 2 40.72 16.91 3.58
N SER A 3 40.16 17.12 4.77
CA SER A 3 39.48 16.06 5.51
C SER A 3 38.17 15.72 4.80
N THR A 4 38.13 14.58 4.10
CA THR A 4 36.98 14.04 3.35
C THR A 4 35.96 13.39 4.28
N LYS A 5 35.54 14.11 5.33
CA LYS A 5 34.54 13.60 6.27
C LYS A 5 33.20 14.26 6.03
N TRP A 6 32.23 13.44 5.65
CA TRP A 6 30.84 13.83 5.47
C TRP A 6 30.30 14.45 6.76
N LYS A 7 29.83 15.70 6.68
CA LYS A 7 29.16 16.40 7.78
C LYS A 7 27.66 16.40 7.52
N VAL A 8 26.89 15.81 8.43
CA VAL A 8 25.43 15.93 8.43
C VAL A 8 25.07 17.38 8.72
N LYS A 9 24.51 18.09 7.72
CA LYS A 9 24.12 19.50 7.87
C LYS A 9 22.81 19.69 8.63
N LYS A 10 21.92 18.70 8.59
CA LYS A 10 20.63 18.71 9.29
C LYS A 10 20.22 17.27 9.57
N TYR A 11 20.05 16.94 10.84
CA TYR A 11 19.41 15.70 11.27
C TYR A 11 17.94 16.01 11.53
N GLN A 12 17.03 15.32 10.85
CA GLN A 12 15.61 15.41 11.19
C GLN A 12 15.35 14.42 12.32
N PRO A 13 14.77 14.86 13.46
CA PRO A 13 14.40 13.95 14.53
C PRO A 13 13.35 12.95 14.03
N HIS A 14 13.21 11.84 14.75
CA HIS A 14 12.13 10.88 14.51
C HIS A 14 10.79 11.63 14.51
N HIS A 15 10.06 11.53 13.40
CA HIS A 15 8.79 12.23 13.23
C HIS A 15 7.66 11.38 13.82
N SER A 16 6.90 11.96 14.74
CA SER A 16 5.68 11.37 15.33
C SER A 16 4.46 11.44 14.41
N CYS A 17 4.62 11.91 13.16
CA CYS A 17 3.51 11.96 12.18
C CYS A 17 2.93 10.59 11.81
N ARG A 18 3.40 9.50 12.42
CA ARG A 18 2.96 8.13 12.19
C ARG A 18 2.82 7.37 13.52
N GLU A 19 2.13 7.97 14.48
CA GLU A 19 1.87 7.33 15.78
C GLU A 19 0.73 6.30 15.75
N ASP A 20 0.00 6.16 14.63
CA ASP A 20 -1.09 5.18 14.59
C ASP A 20 -1.36 4.60 13.18
N PRO A 21 -0.98 3.34 12.91
CA PRO A 21 -1.49 2.60 11.75
C PRO A 21 -3.01 2.40 11.80
N VAL A 22 -3.61 2.49 12.99
CA VAL A 22 -5.04 2.21 13.23
C VAL A 22 -5.91 3.43 12.91
N THR A 23 -5.40 4.63 13.20
CA THR A 23 -6.14 5.89 13.03
C THR A 23 -6.00 6.46 11.62
N ALA A 24 -4.86 6.24 10.97
CA ALA A 24 -4.67 6.50 9.55
C ALA A 24 -5.25 5.34 8.74
N ARG A 25 -6.56 5.39 8.43
CA ARG A 25 -7.22 4.57 7.38
C ARG A 25 -6.73 4.97 5.98
N ASP A 26 -5.42 5.13 5.87
CA ASP A 26 -4.77 5.63 4.69
C ASP A 26 -4.50 4.44 3.79
N ASP A 27 -5.12 4.49 2.61
CA ASP A 27 -4.87 3.59 1.51
C ASP A 27 -3.37 3.39 1.24
N LYS A 28 -2.49 4.33 1.63
CA LYS A 28 -1.02 4.24 1.59
C LYS A 28 -0.44 2.97 2.22
N ILE A 29 -1.07 2.40 3.25
CA ILE A 29 -0.62 1.14 3.87
C ILE A 29 -0.83 -0.03 2.89
N LEU A 30 -1.96 -0.04 2.18
CA LEU A 30 -2.29 -1.03 1.18
C LEU A 30 -1.57 -0.73 -0.13
N THR A 31 -0.35 -1.25 -0.26
CA THR A 31 0.41 -1.15 -1.51
C THR A 31 -0.23 -2.02 -2.59
N ALA A 32 -0.14 -1.63 -3.87
CA ALA A 32 -0.68 -2.41 -4.98
C ALA A 32 -0.15 -3.86 -5.01
N LYS A 33 1.09 -4.09 -4.56
CA LYS A 33 1.68 -5.42 -4.41
C LYS A 33 0.98 -6.29 -3.37
N LEU A 34 0.54 -5.71 -2.25
CA LEU A 34 -0.20 -6.41 -1.21
C LEU A 34 -1.61 -6.77 -1.71
N ILE A 35 -2.25 -5.83 -2.41
CA ILE A 35 -3.53 -6.09 -3.08
C ILE A 35 -3.38 -7.25 -4.07
N ALA A 36 -2.32 -7.24 -4.88
CA ALA A 36 -2.05 -8.28 -5.87
C ALA A 36 -1.90 -9.66 -5.23
N SER A 37 -1.15 -9.77 -4.13
CA SER A 37 -1.00 -11.05 -3.43
C SER A 37 -2.32 -11.57 -2.86
N GLU A 38 -3.20 -10.69 -2.40
CA GLU A 38 -4.50 -11.07 -1.84
C GLU A 38 -5.48 -11.57 -2.90
N ILE A 39 -5.49 -10.92 -4.07
CA ILE A 39 -6.44 -11.25 -5.15
C ILE A 39 -5.91 -12.28 -6.14
N ALA A 40 -4.60 -12.54 -6.19
CA ALA A 40 -3.97 -13.52 -7.06
C ALA A 40 -4.70 -14.89 -7.11
N PRO A 41 -5.11 -15.52 -5.99
CA PRO A 41 -5.85 -16.77 -6.06
C PRO A 41 -7.21 -16.62 -6.74
N LYS A 42 -7.91 -15.48 -6.56
CA LYS A 42 -9.22 -15.22 -7.16
C LYS A 42 -9.11 -14.95 -8.66
N VAL A 43 -8.16 -14.11 -9.06
CA VAL A 43 -7.90 -13.79 -10.48
C VAL A 43 -7.44 -15.03 -11.26
N LYS A 44 -6.71 -15.94 -10.62
CA LYS A 44 -6.30 -17.22 -11.24
C LYS A 44 -7.48 -18.15 -11.54
N ILE A 45 -8.53 -18.10 -10.72
CA ILE A 45 -9.74 -18.91 -10.89
C ILE A 45 -10.70 -18.22 -11.88
N ASP A 46 -10.86 -16.91 -11.73
CA ASP A 46 -11.71 -16.06 -12.56
C ASP A 46 -10.88 -14.87 -13.11
N PRO A 47 -10.36 -14.97 -14.34
CA PRO A 47 -9.59 -13.89 -14.96
C PRO A 47 -10.36 -12.58 -15.11
N ASP A 48 -11.69 -12.63 -15.12
CA ASP A 48 -12.57 -11.46 -15.29
C ASP A 48 -12.99 -10.82 -13.96
N TYR A 49 -12.43 -11.29 -12.84
CA TYR A 49 -12.80 -10.86 -11.49
C TYR A 49 -12.91 -9.33 -11.34
N SER A 50 -14.12 -8.86 -11.03
CA SER A 50 -14.46 -7.44 -11.08
C SER A 50 -13.69 -6.61 -10.05
N ILE A 51 -13.25 -5.42 -10.46
CA ILE A 51 -12.52 -4.48 -9.59
C ILE A 51 -13.39 -4.03 -8.41
N LYS A 52 -14.71 -3.94 -8.61
CA LYS A 52 -15.64 -3.61 -7.51
C LYS A 52 -15.62 -4.68 -6.43
N LEU A 53 -15.49 -5.95 -6.82
CA LEU A 53 -15.36 -7.07 -5.88
C LEU A 53 -14.01 -7.02 -5.17
N ILE A 54 -12.93 -6.73 -5.90
CA ILE A 54 -11.59 -6.50 -5.32
C ILE A 54 -11.64 -5.41 -4.23
N ILE A 55 -12.32 -4.29 -4.48
CA ILE A 55 -12.45 -3.21 -3.49
C ILE A 55 -13.26 -3.69 -2.26
N SER A 56 -14.34 -4.45 -2.47
CA SER A 56 -15.14 -5.02 -1.37
C SER A 56 -14.31 -5.97 -0.51
N ASP A 57 -13.61 -6.90 -1.14
CA ASP A 57 -12.76 -7.89 -0.45
C ASP A 57 -11.69 -7.22 0.40
N ILE A 58 -11.01 -6.21 -0.16
CA ILE A 58 -9.97 -5.48 0.57
C ILE A 58 -10.58 -4.73 1.76
N TYR A 59 -11.76 -4.15 1.58
CA TYR A 59 -12.45 -3.48 2.67
C TYR A 59 -12.92 -4.48 3.76
N GLU A 60 -13.37 -5.67 3.38
CA GLU A 60 -13.76 -6.72 4.32
C GLU A 60 -12.55 -7.26 5.09
N ASN A 61 -11.42 -7.47 4.42
CA ASN A 61 -10.22 -8.06 5.03
C ASN A 61 -9.40 -7.06 5.85
N PHE A 62 -9.33 -5.80 5.41
CA PHE A 62 -8.44 -4.79 5.99
C PHE A 62 -9.18 -3.60 6.60
N HIS A 63 -10.48 -3.46 6.38
CA HIS A 63 -11.29 -2.31 6.83
C HIS A 63 -10.73 -0.94 6.37
N ILE A 64 -10.08 -0.93 5.21
CA ILE A 64 -9.51 0.26 4.59
C ILE A 64 -10.14 0.45 3.21
N ASN A 65 -10.56 1.68 2.94
CA ASN A 65 -11.10 2.04 1.63
C ASN A 65 -9.96 2.22 0.63
N VAL A 66 -10.09 1.62 -0.55
CA VAL A 66 -9.07 1.68 -1.60
C VAL A 66 -9.65 2.34 -2.84
N SER A 67 -8.87 3.27 -3.42
CA SER A 67 -9.27 3.90 -4.68
C SER A 67 -9.31 2.90 -5.83
N TYR A 68 -10.24 3.09 -6.75
CA TYR A 68 -10.40 2.22 -7.92
C TYR A 68 -9.10 2.03 -8.72
N LYS A 69 -8.35 3.12 -8.95
CA LYS A 69 -7.05 3.07 -9.65
C LYS A 69 -6.05 2.15 -8.95
N LYS A 70 -6.04 2.14 -7.62
CA LYS A 70 -5.11 1.33 -6.84
C LYS A 70 -5.49 -0.15 -6.87
N ALA A 71 -6.78 -0.45 -6.79
CA ALA A 71 -7.30 -1.82 -6.99
C ALA A 71 -6.99 -2.33 -8.41
N TRP A 72 -7.19 -1.49 -9.43
CA TRP A 72 -6.81 -1.82 -10.82
C TRP A 72 -5.32 -2.12 -10.96
N ASN A 73 -4.46 -1.27 -10.39
CA ASN A 73 -3.01 -1.52 -10.40
C ASN A 73 -2.64 -2.82 -9.69
N GLY A 74 -3.34 -3.18 -8.60
CA GLY A 74 -3.18 -4.47 -7.95
C GLY A 74 -3.54 -5.63 -8.88
N ARG A 75 -4.67 -5.53 -9.59
CA ARG A 75 -5.10 -6.55 -10.57
C ARG A 75 -4.10 -6.72 -11.72
N LEU A 76 -3.47 -5.65 -12.19
CA LEU A 76 -2.46 -5.73 -13.25
C LEU A 76 -1.17 -6.45 -12.82
N ILE A 77 -0.90 -6.52 -11.52
CA ILE A 77 0.31 -7.13 -10.96
C ILE A 77 0.05 -8.58 -10.49
N ALA A 78 -1.20 -8.91 -10.18
CA ALA A 78 -1.66 -10.21 -9.67
C ALA A 78 -1.62 -11.31 -10.74
#